data_AF-A0A9W5E4L0-F1
#
_entry.id   AF-A0A9W5E4L0-F1
#
_cell.length_a   1.000
_cell.length_b   1.000
_cell.length_c   1.000
_cell.angle_alpha   90.00
_cell.angle_beta   90.00
_cell.angle_gamma   90.00
#
_symmetry.space_group_name_H-M   'P 1'
#
loop_
_entity.id
_entity.type
_entity.pdbx_description
1 polymer ?
#
loop_
_entity_poly.entity_id
_entity_poly.type
_entity_poly.pdbx_seq_one_letter_code
_entity_poly.pdbx_strand_id
1 'polypeptide(L)'
;MLYSTPYLYSSRTLQQMYKSTRKEEDVTAIQEHMLRHDVYLDRQYRGYYYLSQKIEEDLYDDEHPVSWNELLEDYQLFKDSQGNLSIQPKGWR
;
A
#
# COMPACT_ATOMS: atom_id res chain seq x y z
N MET A 1 -14.58 15.49 11.33
CA MET A 1 -14.20 15.46 12.76
C MET A 1 -12.75 15.03 13.01
N LEU A 2 -12.04 14.34 12.10
CA LEU A 2 -10.61 14.03 12.25
C LEU A 2 -9.65 15.20 11.96
N TYR A 3 -10.10 16.19 11.19
CA TYR A 3 -9.34 17.40 10.84
C TYR A 3 -9.21 18.43 11.97
N SER A 4 -10.06 18.34 13.00
CA SER A 4 -10.28 19.41 13.98
C SER A 4 -9.83 19.06 15.40
N THR A 5 -9.47 17.80 15.66
CA THR A 5 -9.01 17.40 17.00
C THR A 5 -7.50 17.59 17.15
N PRO A 6 -7.03 18.22 18.24
CA PRO A 6 -5.61 18.43 18.48
C PRO A 6 -4.89 17.20 19.06
N TYR A 7 -5.64 16.14 19.40
CA TYR A 7 -5.12 14.91 19.98
C TYR A 7 -5.28 13.72 19.04
N LEU A 8 -4.38 12.74 19.19
CA LEU A 8 -4.41 11.47 18.47
C LEU A 8 -5.53 10.58 19.02
N TYR A 9 -6.43 10.16 18.14
CA TYR A 9 -7.39 9.12 18.48
C TYR A 9 -6.70 7.77 18.65
N SER A 10 -7.20 6.96 19.60
CA SER A 10 -6.66 5.62 19.81
C SER A 10 -6.76 4.77 18.55
N SER A 11 -5.79 3.87 18.34
CA SER A 11 -5.80 2.93 17.22
C SER A 11 -7.10 2.12 17.13
N ARG A 12 -7.69 1.76 18.27
CA ARG A 12 -8.99 1.05 18.34
C ARG A 12 -10.14 1.90 17.81
N THR A 13 -10.17 3.18 18.14
CA THR A 13 -11.16 4.13 17.65
C THR A 13 -11.02 4.32 16.14
N LEU A 14 -9.80 4.53 15.66
CA LEU A 14 -9.52 4.69 14.23
C LEU A 14 -9.88 3.42 13.44
N GLN A 15 -9.58 2.22 13.98
CA GLN A 15 -10.01 0.95 13.38
C GLN A 15 -11.53 0.80 13.30
N GLN A 16 -12.27 1.27 14.31
CA GLN A 16 -13.74 1.25 14.28
C GLN A 16 -14.28 2.21 13.22
N MET A 17 -13.72 3.42 13.12
CA MET A 17 -14.07 4.39 12.09
C MET A 17 -13.81 3.82 10.70
N TYR A 18 -12.62 3.26 10.47
CA TYR A 18 -12.23 2.62 9.21
C TYR A 18 -13.19 1.49 8.83
N LYS A 19 -13.55 0.59 9.75
CA LYS A 19 -14.54 -0.49 9.48
C LYS A 19 -15.96 0.01 9.19
N SER A 20 -16.30 1.19 9.69
CA SER A 20 -17.65 1.75 9.57
C SER A 20 -17.86 2.55 8.29
N THR A 21 -16.78 2.99 7.65
CA THR A 21 -16.86 3.73 6.38
C THR A 21 -16.67 2.80 5.18
N ARG A 22 -17.21 3.22 4.04
CA ARG A 22 -17.01 2.62 2.71
C ARG A 22 -16.53 3.65 1.69
N LYS A 23 -16.26 4.88 2.13
CA LYS A 23 -15.87 5.99 1.26
C LYS A 23 -14.37 6.20 1.37
N GLU A 24 -13.72 6.28 0.23
CA GLU A 24 -12.29 6.59 0.12
C GLU A 24 -11.92 7.87 0.88
N GLU A 25 -12.72 8.94 0.73
CA GLU A 25 -12.53 10.22 1.43
C GLU A 25 -12.41 10.08 2.97
N ASP A 26 -13.19 9.18 3.56
CA ASP A 26 -13.15 8.94 5.00
C ASP A 26 -11.92 8.11 5.39
N VAL A 27 -11.48 7.18 4.52
CA VAL A 27 -10.25 6.40 4.70
C VAL A 27 -9.03 7.32 4.61
N THR A 28 -8.99 8.23 3.64
CA THR A 28 -7.97 9.28 3.50
C THR A 28 -7.94 10.20 4.71
N ALA A 29 -9.11 10.58 5.26
CA ALA A 29 -9.17 11.39 6.48
C ALA A 29 -8.56 10.67 7.71
N ILE A 30 -8.67 9.34 7.78
CA ILE A 30 -8.01 8.53 8.82
C ILE A 30 -6.50 8.47 8.59
N GLN A 31 -6.07 8.28 7.35
CA GLN A 31 -4.66 8.32 6.95
C GLN A 31 -4.00 9.64 7.35
N GLU A 32 -4.59 10.77 6.95
CA GLU A 32 -4.07 12.10 7.24
C GLU A 32 -4.04 12.40 8.74
N HIS A 33 -5.03 11.92 9.50
CA HIS A 33 -5.02 12.04 10.95
C HIS A 33 -3.81 11.32 11.57
N MET A 34 -3.51 10.11 11.10
CA MET A 34 -2.35 9.34 11.57
C MET A 34 -1.02 9.96 11.13
N LEU A 35 -0.95 10.51 9.92
CA LEU A 35 0.22 11.22 9.39
C LEU A 35 0.52 12.48 10.20
N ARG A 36 -0.50 13.29 10.54
CA ARG A 36 -0.34 14.52 11.35
C ARG A 36 0.23 14.25 12.75
N HIS A 37 0.03 13.04 13.26
CA HIS A 37 0.50 12.61 14.57
C HIS A 37 1.75 11.73 14.50
N ASP A 38 2.38 11.61 13.33
CA ASP A 38 3.62 10.86 13.11
C ASP A 38 3.53 9.38 13.53
N VAL A 39 2.33 8.77 13.45
CA VAL A 39 2.10 7.35 13.82
C VAL A 39 1.80 6.46 12.61
N TYR A 40 1.75 7.02 11.41
CA TYR A 40 1.47 6.28 10.18
C TYR A 40 2.68 5.47 9.73
N LEU A 41 2.47 4.17 9.46
CA LEU A 41 3.51 3.19 9.10
C LEU A 41 4.68 3.07 10.10
N ASP A 42 4.56 3.63 11.30
CA ASP A 42 5.56 3.50 12.36
C ASP A 42 5.38 2.19 13.14
N ARG A 43 6.38 1.32 13.05
CA ARG A 43 6.43 0.01 13.71
C ARG A 43 6.48 0.08 15.24
N GLN A 44 6.88 1.21 15.82
CA GLN A 44 6.84 1.44 17.26
C GLN A 44 5.39 1.36 17.77
N TYR A 45 4.43 1.76 16.94
CA TYR A 45 3.02 1.87 17.28
C TYR A 45 2.19 0.77 16.62
N ARG A 46 2.37 -0.49 17.04
CA ARG A 46 1.78 -1.70 16.42
C ARG A 46 0.32 -1.58 15.97
N GLY A 47 -0.55 -0.99 16.79
CA GLY A 47 -1.97 -0.86 16.45
C GLY A 47 -2.24 0.10 15.30
N TYR A 48 -1.46 1.18 15.22
CA TYR A 48 -1.51 2.17 14.14
C TYR A 48 -0.79 1.63 12.90
N TYR A 49 0.34 0.94 13.07
CA TYR A 49 1.05 0.27 11.99
C TYR A 49 0.12 -0.70 11.22
N TYR A 50 -0.56 -1.60 11.93
CA TYR A 50 -1.47 -2.57 11.30
C TYR A 50 -2.63 -1.89 10.57
N LEU A 51 -3.15 -0.79 11.12
CA LEU A 51 -4.19 -0.02 10.44
C LEU A 51 -3.63 0.69 9.19
N SER A 52 -2.42 1.23 9.27
CA SER A 52 -1.75 1.90 8.14
C SER A 52 -1.59 0.95 6.97
N GLN A 53 -1.15 -0.29 7.22
CA GLN A 53 -1.00 -1.29 6.16
C GLN A 53 -2.32 -1.58 5.43
N LYS A 54 -3.44 -1.69 6.16
CA LYS A 54 -4.75 -1.88 5.53
C LYS A 54 -5.23 -0.69 4.74
N ILE A 55 -4.89 0.52 5.20
CA ILE A 55 -5.20 1.74 4.48
C ILE A 55 -4.37 1.82 3.20
N GLU A 56 -3.09 1.44 3.25
CA GLU A 56 -2.25 1.33 2.05
C GLU A 56 -2.80 0.31 1.06
N GLU A 57 -3.26 -0.85 1.56
CA GLU A 57 -3.96 -1.84 0.76
C GLU A 57 -5.22 -1.21 0.11
N ASP A 58 -6.13 -0.64 0.90
CA ASP A 58 -7.39 -0.13 0.34
C ASP A 58 -7.26 1.10 -0.59
N LEU A 59 -6.25 1.96 -0.37
CA LEU A 59 -6.07 3.20 -1.14
C LEU A 59 -5.09 3.05 -2.30
N TYR A 60 -4.11 2.16 -2.19
CA TYR A 60 -3.00 2.07 -3.12
C TYR A 60 -2.73 0.64 -3.63
N ASP A 61 -3.41 -0.39 -3.12
CA ASP A 61 -3.55 -1.70 -3.80
C ASP A 61 -4.64 -1.60 -4.88
N ASP A 62 -4.60 -0.51 -5.66
CA ASP A 62 -4.75 -0.71 -7.08
C ASP A 62 -3.56 -1.61 -7.45
N GLU A 63 -3.82 -2.91 -7.66
CA GLU A 63 -3.00 -3.75 -8.51
C GLU A 63 -2.68 -2.93 -9.77
N HIS A 64 -1.62 -2.13 -9.74
CA HIS A 64 -1.21 -1.39 -10.92
C HIS A 64 -0.87 -2.48 -11.90
N PRO A 65 -1.63 -2.64 -12.99
CA PRO A 65 -1.34 -3.69 -13.94
C PRO A 65 0.06 -3.39 -14.44
N VAL A 66 1.02 -4.21 -14.01
CA VAL A 66 2.42 -4.02 -14.38
C VAL A 66 2.44 -3.93 -15.90
N SER A 67 2.84 -2.78 -16.41
CA SER A 67 2.82 -2.56 -17.84
C SER A 67 3.77 -3.56 -18.47
N TRP A 68 3.40 -4.11 -19.63
CA TRP A 68 4.33 -4.93 -20.41
C TRP A 68 5.66 -4.19 -20.65
N ASN A 69 5.64 -2.86 -20.73
CA ASN A 69 6.86 -2.06 -20.85
C ASN A 69 7.71 -2.09 -19.57
N GLU A 70 7.11 -1.92 -18.39
CA GLU A 70 7.81 -1.97 -17.09
C GLU A 70 8.40 -3.37 -16.84
N LEU A 71 7.63 -4.42 -17.11
CA LEU A 71 8.14 -5.80 -16.98
C LEU A 71 9.30 -6.07 -17.96
N LEU A 72 9.21 -5.52 -19.18
CA LEU A 72 10.27 -5.64 -20.17
C LEU A 72 11.44 -4.69 -19.94
N GLU A 73 11.41 -3.77 -18.96
CA GLU A 73 12.59 -3.02 -18.54
C GLU A 73 13.57 -3.94 -17.81
N ASP A 74 13.07 -4.75 -16.88
CA ASP A 74 13.88 -5.62 -16.02
C ASP A 74 14.06 -7.04 -16.59
N TYR A 75 13.17 -7.47 -17.47
CA TYR A 75 13.14 -8.84 -17.99
C TYR A 75 13.21 -8.90 -19.53
N GLN A 76 13.65 -10.04 -20.05
CA GLN A 76 13.76 -10.32 -21.48
C GLN A 76 13.23 -11.71 -21.81
N LEU A 77 12.76 -11.89 -23.05
CA LEU A 77 12.41 -13.19 -23.60
C LEU A 77 13.67 -13.96 -23.97
N PHE A 78 13.83 -15.15 -23.38
CA PHE A 78 14.90 -16.08 -23.65
C PHE A 78 14.35 -17.29 -24.42
N LYS A 79 15.04 -17.66 -25.50
CA LYS A 79 14.77 -18.88 -26.25
C LYS A 79 15.91 -19.87 -26.03
N ASP A 80 15.58 -21.07 -25.56
CA ASP A 80 16.56 -22.13 -25.42
C ASP A 80 16.87 -22.82 -26.76
N SER A 81 17.87 -23.72 -26.75
CA SER A 81 18.27 -24.50 -27.92
C SER A 81 17.22 -25.52 -28.40
N GLN A 82 16.24 -25.84 -27.54
CA GLN A 82 15.13 -26.75 -27.85
C GLN A 82 13.92 -25.99 -28.43
N GLY A 83 13.95 -24.65 -28.39
CA GLY A 83 12.90 -23.78 -28.91
C GLY A 83 11.89 -23.30 -27.88
N ASN A 84 12.06 -23.60 -26.60
CA ASN A 84 11.17 -23.12 -25.54
C ASN A 84 11.44 -21.65 -25.22
N LEU A 85 10.37 -20.91 -24.97
CA LEU A 85 10.43 -19.50 -24.57
C LEU A 85 10.27 -19.38 -23.05
N SER A 86 11.09 -18.52 -22.44
CA SER A 86 11.01 -18.17 -21.01
C SER A 86 11.27 -16.68 -20.82
N ILE A 87 10.88 -16.14 -19.67
CA ILE A 87 11.17 -14.75 -19.27
C ILE A 87 12.29 -14.80 -18.24
N GLN A 88 13.37 -14.07 -18.46
CA GLN A 88 14.54 -14.02 -17.57
C GLN A 88 14.94 -12.59 -17.26
N PRO A 89 15.51 -12.29 -16.08
CA PRO A 89 16.02 -10.96 -15.78
C PRO A 89 17.14 -10.57 -16.76
N LYS A 90 17.17 -9.31 -17.16
CA LYS A 90 18.29 -8.79 -17.96
C LYS A 90 19.56 -8.78 -17.11
N GLY A 91 20.67 -9.22 -17.70
CA GLY A 91 21.97 -9.26 -17.02
C GLY A 91 22.25 -10.53 -16.21
N TRP A 92 21.33 -11.50 -16.20
CA TRP A 92 21.63 -12.84 -15.67
C TRP A 92 22.66 -13.52 -16.58
N ARG A 93 23.87 -13.74 -16.06
CA ARG A 93 24.96 -14.50 -16.70
C ARG A 93 25.18 -15.82 -16.00
#